data_AF-A0A3L6JIQ0-F1
#
_entry.id   AF-A0A3L6JIQ0-F1
#
_cell.length_a   1.000
_cell.length_b   1.000
_cell.length_c   1.000
_cell.angle_alpha   90.00
_cell.angle_beta   90.00
_cell.angle_gamma   90.00
#
_symmetry.space_group_name_H-M   'P 1'
#
loop_
_entity.id
_entity.type
_entity.pdbx_description
1 polymer ?
#
loop_
_entity_poly.entity_id
_entity_poly.type
_entity_poly.pdbx_seq_one_letter_code
_entity_poly.pdbx_strand_id
1 'polypeptide(L)' 'MPWSFYSVILTFGVFFFSLNVYLFTRWLRHPLASDLWLVGVIIGLVGLVFSVHMVRVHQRELIRMKLNRE' A
#
# COMPACT_ATOMS: atom_id res chain seq x y z
N MET A 1 2.19 8.86 16.11
CA MET A 1 2.51 7.82 15.09
C MET A 1 3.15 8.50 13.89
N PRO A 2 4.22 7.94 13.30
CA PRO A 2 4.88 8.54 12.14
C PRO A 2 3.93 8.60 10.94
N TRP A 3 4.01 9.64 10.13
CA TRP A 3 3.18 9.85 8.92
C TRP A 3 3.27 8.68 7.92
N SER A 4 4.41 7.97 7.91
CA SER A 4 4.61 6.75 7.13
C SER A 4 3.63 5.65 7.52
N PHE A 5 3.22 5.55 8.78
CA PHE A 5 2.28 4.52 9.25
C PHE A 5 0.89 4.68 8.64
N TYR A 6 0.37 5.93 8.58
CA TYR A 6 -0.91 6.21 7.94
C TYR A 6 -0.88 5.96 6.43
N SER A 7 0.27 6.28 5.79
CA SER A 7 0.47 6.01 4.37
C SER A 7 0.48 4.52 4.07
N VAL A 8 1.05 3.68 4.95
CA VAL A 8 1.01 2.22 4.85
C VAL A 8 -0.42 1.70 4.96
N ILE A 9 -1.19 2.13 5.96
CA ILE A 9 -2.57 1.67 6.15
C ILE A 9 -3.44 2.06 4.96
N LEU A 10 -3.30 3.29 4.47
CA LEU A 10 -4.10 3.79 3.35
C LEU A 10 -3.78 3.03 2.05
N THR A 11 -2.49 2.79 1.76
CA THR A 11 -2.10 2.00 0.58
C THR A 11 -2.50 0.54 0.68
N PHE A 12 -2.40 -0.08 1.87
CA PHE A 12 -2.94 -1.41 2.13
C PHE A 12 -4.45 -1.47 1.88
N GLY A 13 -5.20 -0.51 2.41
CA GLY A 13 -6.65 -0.43 2.28
C GLY A 13 -7.07 -0.31 0.81
N VAL A 14 -6.47 0.62 0.07
CA VAL A 14 -6.77 0.83 -1.36
C VAL A 14 -6.43 -0.40 -2.20
N PHE A 15 -5.30 -1.04 -1.94
CA PHE A 15 -4.88 -2.24 -2.66
C PHE A 15 -5.84 -3.41 -2.42
N PHE A 16 -6.09 -3.76 -1.14
CA PHE A 16 -6.95 -4.87 -0.80
C PHE A 16 -8.39 -4.63 -1.21
N PHE A 17 -8.90 -3.41 -1.06
CA PHE A 17 -10.24 -3.06 -1.52
C PHE A 17 -10.36 -3.23 -3.04
N SER A 18 -9.45 -2.65 -3.83
CA SER A 18 -9.49 -2.76 -5.29
C SER A 18 -9.38 -4.21 -5.77
N LEU A 19 -8.49 -5.01 -5.15
CA LEU A 19 -8.30 -6.41 -5.49
C LEU A 19 -9.54 -7.25 -5.18
N ASN A 20 -10.14 -7.04 -4.00
CA ASN A 20 -11.34 -7.77 -3.61
C ASN A 20 -12.53 -7.40 -4.49
N VAL A 21 -12.72 -6.12 -4.80
CA VAL A 21 -13.80 -5.69 -5.69
C VAL A 21 -13.60 -6.27 -7.09
N TYR A 22 -12.38 -6.27 -7.63
CA TYR A 22 -12.10 -6.89 -8.92
C TYR A 22 -12.44 -8.39 -8.93
N LEU A 23 -11.97 -9.14 -7.93
CA LEU A 23 -12.22 -10.57 -7.81
C LEU A 23 -13.70 -10.89 -7.62
N PHE A 24 -14.39 -10.19 -6.72
CA PHE A 24 -15.82 -10.41 -6.47
C PHE A 24 -16.68 -10.06 -7.67
N THR A 25 -16.44 -8.92 -8.32
CA THR A 25 -17.23 -8.50 -9.48
C THR A 25 -17.02 -9.42 -10.68
N ARG A 26 -15.78 -9.89 -10.92
CA ARG A 26 -15.48 -10.90 -11.94
C ARG A 26 -16.13 -12.26 -11.63
N TRP A 27 -16.03 -12.73 -10.39
CA TRP A 27 -16.63 -14.00 -9.98
C TRP A 27 -18.14 -13.97 -10.14
N LEU A 28 -18.83 -12.94 -9.64
CA LEU A 28 -20.28 -12.81 -9.75
C LEU A 28 -20.77 -12.46 -11.17
N ARG A 29 -19.88 -12.28 -12.15
CA ARG A 29 -20.20 -11.69 -13.47
C ARG A 29 -21.04 -10.42 -13.32
N HIS A 30 -20.69 -9.60 -12.32
CA HIS A 30 -21.43 -8.41 -11.97
C HIS A 30 -21.29 -7.36 -13.09
N PRO A 31 -22.33 -6.57 -13.41
CA PRO A 31 -22.27 -5.53 -14.44
C PRO A 31 -21.22 -4.43 -14.18
N LEU A 32 -20.72 -4.32 -12.95
CA LEU A 32 -19.62 -3.42 -12.56
C LEU A 32 -18.23 -4.06 -12.70
N ALA A 33 -18.14 -5.28 -13.23
CA ALA A 33 -16.88 -5.94 -13.54
C ALA A 33 -16.20 -5.16 -14.67
N SER A 34 -15.26 -4.31 -14.29
CA SER A 34 -14.49 -3.49 -15.20
C SER A 34 -13.01 -3.73 -14.98
N ASP A 35 -12.26 -3.81 -16.07
CA ASP A 35 -10.80 -3.91 -16.00
C ASP A 35 -10.17 -2.61 -15.46
N LEU A 36 -10.93 -1.52 -15.27
CA LEU A 36 -10.47 -0.33 -14.53
C LEU A 36 -10.02 -0.65 -13.10
N TRP A 37 -10.58 -1.68 -12.45
CA TRP A 37 -10.15 -2.07 -11.11
C TRP A 37 -8.71 -2.58 -11.07
N LEU A 38 -8.17 -3.13 -12.18
CA LEU A 38 -6.75 -3.50 -12.28
C LEU A 38 -5.83 -2.29 -12.15
N VAL A 39 -6.26 -1.11 -12.63
CA VAL A 39 -5.49 0.13 -12.47
C VAL A 39 -5.37 0.48 -10.98
N GLY A 40 -6.48 0.35 -10.23
CA GLY A 40 -6.48 0.52 -8.77
C GLY A 40 -5.57 -0.49 -8.05
N VAL A 41 -5.53 -1.74 -8.51
CA VAL A 41 -4.63 -2.78 -7.98
C VAL A 41 -3.16 -2.40 -8.24
N ILE A 42 -2.80 -1.96 -9.46
CA ILE A 42 -1.43 -1.55 -9.79
C ILE A 42 -1.01 -0.32 -8.96
N ILE A 43 -1.87 0.69 -8.86
CA ILE A 43 -1.61 1.88 -8.05
C ILE A 43 -1.42 1.50 -6.58
N GLY A 44 -2.28 0.62 -6.04
CA GLY A 44 -2.15 0.10 -4.68
C GLY A 44 -0.85 -0.68 -4.46
N LEU A 45 -0.43 -1.47 -5.44
CA LEU A 45 0.83 -2.24 -5.40
C LEU A 45 2.05 -1.31 -5.35
N VAL A 46 2.10 -0.32 -6.24
CA VAL A 46 3.19 0.69 -6.26
C VAL A 46 3.20 1.48 -4.95
N GLY A 47 2.03 1.86 -4.45
CA GLY A 47 1.89 2.53 -3.16
C GLY A 47 2.41 1.68 -1.99
N LEU A 48 2.11 0.38 -1.97
CA LEU A 48 2.63 -0.57 -0.99
C LEU A 48 4.15 -0.66 -1.01
N VAL A 49 4.75 -0.81 -2.20
CA VAL A 49 6.21 -0.86 -2.37
C VAL A 49 6.84 0.43 -1.87
N PHE A 50 6.27 1.58 -2.23
CA PHE A 50 6.74 2.88 -1.76
C PHE A 50 6.64 3.02 -0.24
N SER A 51 5.53 2.56 0.36
CA SER A 51 5.32 2.60 1.80
C SER A 51 6.35 1.75 2.56
N VAL A 52 6.62 0.53 2.08
CA VAL A 52 7.68 -0.33 2.64
C VAL A 52 9.05 0.32 2.50
N HIS A 53 9.33 0.95 1.36
CA HIS A 53 10.57 1.69 1.15
C HIS A 53 10.72 2.82 2.18
N MET A 54 9.68 3.61 2.39
CA MET A 54 9.69 4.72 3.35
C MET A 54 9.93 4.25 4.78
N VAL A 55 9.30 3.14 5.19
CA VAL A 55 9.53 2.53 6.51
C VAL A 55 10.99 2.10 6.65
N ARG A 56 11.60 1.49 5.63
CA ARG A 56 13.01 1.09 5.69
C ARG A 56 13.95 2.28 5.80
N VAL A 57 13.68 3.37 5.09
CA VAL A 57 14.46 4.62 5.21
C VAL A 57 14.36 5.17 6.63
N HIS A 58 13.14 5.27 7.16
CA HIS A 58 12.93 5.77 8.52
C HIS A 58 13.62 4.91 9.59
N GLN A 59 13.59 3.58 9.45
CA GLN A 59 14.33 2.67 10.35
C GLN A 59 15.85 2.90 10.27
N ARG A 60 16.41 3.11 9.08
CA ARG A 60 17.84 3.41 8.90
C ARG A 60 18.24 4.74 9.55
N GLU A 61 17.40 5.76 9.44
CA GLU A 61 17.61 7.05 10.12
C GLU A 61 17.64 6.89 11.64
N LEU A 62 16.69 6.16 12.21
CA LEU A 62 16.64 5.89 13.65
C LEU A 62 17.88 5.15 14.16
N ILE A 63 18.37 4.17 13.40
CA ILE A 63 19.61 3.45 13.74
C ILE A 63 20.82 4.38 13.71
N ARG A 64 20.94 5.23 12.67
CA ARG A 64 22.04 6.18 12.54
C ARG A 64 22.02 7.24 13.66
N MET A 65 20.84 7.69 14.07
CA MET A 65 20.67 8.61 15.21
C MET A 65 21.06 7.97 16.54
N LYS A 66 20.78 6.68 16.74
CA LYS A 66 21.24 5.94 17.93
C LYS A 66 22.76 5.81 17.96
N LEU A 67 23.38 5.46 16.83
CA LEU A 67 24.83 5.31 16.74
C LEU A 67 25.59 6.61 17.02
N ASN A 68 25.07 7.77 16.60
CA ASN A 68 25.69 9.07 16.88
C ASN A 68 25.52 9.56 18.33
N ARG A 69 24.74 8.85 19.17
CA ARG A 69 24.49 9.21 20.58
C ARG A 69 25.37 8.43 21.57
N GLU A 70 26.02 7.36 21.13
CA GLU A 70 27.03 6.59 21.88
C GLU A 70 28.44 7.06 21.48
#